data_AF-A0A9W6HDD3-F1
#
_entry.id   AF-A0A9W6HDD3-F1
#
_cell.length_a   1.000
_cell.length_b   1.000
_cell.length_c   1.000
_cell.angle_alpha   90.00
_cell.angle_beta   90.00
_cell.angle_gamma   90.00
#
_symmetry.space_group_name_H-M   'P 1'
#
loop_
_entity.id
_entity.type
_entity.pdbx_description
1 polymer ?
#
loop_
_entity_poly.entity_id
_entity_poly.type
_entity_poly.pdbx_seq_one_letter_code
_entity_poly.pdbx_strand_id
1 'polypeptide(L)' 'MSASDGEPVRIDVRRGDPTPEELAAVIAVVSESYAQEAAEAIADDAPAESAWRRSARALRAPLRRGYGWGRFTG' A
#
# COMPACT_ATOMS: atom_id res chain seq x y z
N MET A 1 -11.06 15.21 6.19
CA MET A 1 -10.31 13.94 6.19
C MET A 1 -9.11 14.21 7.07
N SER A 2 -9.20 13.90 8.37
CA SER A 2 -8.09 14.20 9.27
C SER A 2 -7.00 13.19 9.00
N ALA A 3 -5.86 13.67 8.51
CA ALA A 3 -4.63 12.89 8.47
C ALA A 3 -4.37 12.36 9.88
N SER A 4 -4.14 11.06 10.01
CA SER A 4 -3.48 10.47 11.17
C SER A 4 -2.02 10.93 11.17
N ASP A 5 -1.82 12.23 11.36
CA ASP A 5 -0.51 12.85 11.49
C ASP A 5 -0.02 12.57 12.92
N GLY A 6 0.84 11.57 13.06
CA GLY A 6 1.76 11.48 14.19
C GLY A 6 1.28 10.71 15.41
N GLU A 7 0.65 9.54 15.25
CA GLU A 7 0.66 8.60 16.37
C GLU A 7 2.12 8.13 16.59
N PRO A 8 2.72 8.37 17.77
CA PRO A 8 4.12 8.08 18.00
C PRO A 8 4.41 6.58 17.86
N VAL A 9 5.49 6.25 17.15
CA VAL A 9 5.94 4.86 16.99
C VAL A 9 6.25 4.27 18.36
N ARG A 10 5.52 3.22 18.74
CA ARG A 10 5.73 2.51 20.00
C ARG A 10 6.78 1.40 19.82
N ILE A 11 7.86 1.48 20.60
CA ILE A 11 8.94 0.48 20.62
C ILE A 11 9.02 -0.13 22.02
N ASP A 12 8.86 -1.45 22.14
CA ASP A 12 8.96 -2.18 23.41
C ASP A 12 10.12 -3.19 23.35
N VAL A 13 11.07 -3.12 24.29
CA VAL A 13 12.15 -4.10 24.43
C VAL A 13 11.62 -5.34 25.17
N ARG A 14 11.64 -6.50 24.52
CA ARG A 14 11.09 -7.75 25.08
C ARG A 14 12.11 -8.59 25.86
N ARG A 15 13.40 -8.40 25.60
CA ARG A 15 14.50 -9.16 26.22
C ARG A 15 15.80 -8.35 26.13
N GLY A 16 16.69 -8.57 27.10
CA GLY A 16 17.99 -7.90 27.21
C GLY A 16 17.97 -6.79 28.25
N ASP A 17 19.13 -6.20 28.49
CA ASP A 17 19.31 -5.03 29.36
C ASP A 17 20.21 -4.03 28.63
N PRO A 18 19.68 -3.35 27.58
CA PRO A 18 20.47 -2.41 26.80
C PRO A 18 20.86 -1.22 27.68
N THR A 19 22.05 -0.69 27.44
CA THR A 19 22.45 0.57 28.04
C THR A 19 21.56 1.71 27.55
N PRO A 20 21.44 2.82 28.30
CA PRO A 20 20.68 3.99 27.87
C PRO A 20 21.12 4.53 26.51
N GLU A 21 22.43 4.50 26.23
CA GLU A 21 23.02 4.95 24.98
C GLU A 21 22.63 4.03 23.81
N GLU A 22 22.68 2.71 23.99
CA GLU A 22 22.26 1.75 22.97
C GLU A 22 20.76 1.88 22.68
N LEU A 23 19.94 2.05 23.72
CA LEU A 23 18.51 2.25 23.56
C LEU A 23 18.21 3.54 22.77
N ALA A 24 18.90 4.63 23.10
CA ALA A 24 18.77 5.89 22.38
C ALA A 24 19.18 5.76 20.90
N ALA A 25 20.30 5.07 20.62
CA ALA A 25 20.76 4.83 19.26
C ALA A 25 19.74 4.03 18.43
N VAL A 26 19.17 2.96 19.00
CA VAL A 26 18.15 2.15 18.31
C VAL A 26 16.87 2.95 18.07
N ILE A 27 16.38 3.69 19.06
CA ILE A 27 15.18 4.52 18.91
C ILE A 27 15.39 5.56 17.80
N ALA A 28 16.55 6.23 17.77
CA ALA A 28 16.86 7.23 16.75
C ALA A 28 16.83 6.63 15.34
N VAL A 29 17.56 5.54 15.11
CA VAL A 29 17.67 4.90 13.79
C VAL A 29 16.32 4.35 13.31
N VAL A 30 15.57 3.66 14.18
CA VAL A 30 14.29 3.05 13.81
C VAL A 30 13.24 4.12 13.53
N SER A 31 13.20 5.18 14.34
CA SER A 31 12.25 6.27 14.14
C SER A 31 12.54 7.05 12.85
N GLU A 32 13.81 7.32 12.55
CA GLU A 32 14.25 7.97 11.31
C GLU A 32 13.90 7.11 10.09
N SER A 33 14.21 5.81 10.12
CA SER A 33 13.86 4.88 9.04
C SER A 33 12.34 4.84 8.80
N TYR A 34 11.53 4.77 9.85
CA TYR A 34 10.07 4.79 9.70
C TYR A 34 9.55 6.11 9.12
N ALA A 35 10.10 7.24 9.57
CA ALA A 35 9.73 8.56 9.06
C ALA A 35 10.09 8.72 7.57
N GLN A 36 11.25 8.21 7.16
CA GLN A 36 11.68 8.23 5.76
C GLN A 36 10.76 7.36 4.89
N GLU A 37 10.48 6.11 5.31
CA GLU A 37 9.55 5.23 4.59
C GLU A 37 8.15 5.85 4.49
N ALA A 38 7.65 6.47 5.56
CA ALA A 38 6.36 7.15 5.55
C ALA A 38 6.34 8.36 4.60
N ALA A 39 7.45 9.09 4.49
CA ALA A 39 7.57 10.21 3.55
C ALA A 39 7.71 9.75 2.09
N GLU A 40 8.36 8.60 1.85
CA GLU A 40 8.52 7.98 0.54
C GLU A 40 7.31 7.13 0.12
N ALA A 41 6.40 6.82 1.05
CA ALA A 41 5.14 6.13 0.80
C ALA A 41 4.18 7.01 -0.02
N ILE A 42 4.46 7.12 -1.32
CA ILE A 42 3.63 7.81 -2.29
C ILE A 42 2.65 6.78 -2.86
N ALA A 43 1.59 6.50 -2.11
CA ALA A 43 0.35 6.01 -2.71
C ALA A 43 -0.53 7.24 -2.98
N ASP A 44 -0.70 7.59 -4.24
CA ASP A 44 -1.63 8.64 -4.63
C ASP A 44 -3.05 8.25 -4.17
N ASP A 45 -3.71 9.12 -3.40
CA ASP A 45 -4.96 8.83 -2.66
C ASP A 45 -6.19 8.60 -3.56
N ALA A 46 -6.00 8.63 -4.88
CA ALA A 46 -6.96 8.12 -5.83
C ALA A 46 -6.23 7.33 -6.92
N PRO A 47 -6.60 6.06 -7.19
CA PRO A 47 -6.11 5.39 -8.37
C PRO A 47 -6.53 6.22 -9.59
N ALA A 48 -5.54 6.73 -10.33
CA ALA A 48 -5.78 7.44 -11.58
C ALA A 48 -6.68 6.58 -12.48
N GLU A 49 -7.60 7.22 -13.22
CA GLU A 49 -8.54 6.49 -14.05
C GLU A 49 -7.78 5.64 -15.09
N SER A 50 -7.94 4.31 -15.00
CA SER A 50 -7.19 3.38 -15.83
C SER A 50 -7.46 3.62 -17.32
N ALA A 51 -6.44 3.43 -18.16
CA ALA A 51 -6.59 3.55 -19.61
C ALA A 51 -7.67 2.58 -20.15
N TRP A 52 -7.82 1.42 -19.51
CA TRP A 52 -8.89 0.46 -19.79
C TRP A 52 -10.27 1.02 -19.48
N ARG A 53 -10.46 1.68 -18.33
CA ARG A 53 -11.73 2.31 -17.95
C ARG A 53 -12.09 3.47 -18.87
N ARG A 54 -11.11 4.33 -19.18
CA ARG A 54 -11.29 5.46 -20.13
C ARG A 54 -11.66 5.04 -21.54
N SER A 55 -11.14 3.89 -22.00
CA SER A 55 -11.40 3.39 -23.36
C SER A 55 -12.56 2.38 -23.43
N ALA A 56 -13.07 1.92 -22.28
CA ALA A 56 -14.20 1.00 -22.24
C ALA A 56 -15.44 1.66 -22.82
N ARG A 57 -15.97 1.09 -23.91
CA ARG A 57 -17.25 1.50 -24.49
C ARG A 57 -18.36 0.60 -23.97
N ALA A 58 -19.56 1.15 -23.86
CA ALA A 58 -20.75 0.37 -23.55
C ALA A 58 -20.93 -0.75 -24.58
N LEU A 59 -21.26 -1.95 -24.10
CA LEU A 59 -21.66 -3.05 -24.96
C LEU A 59 -22.93 -2.64 -25.71
N ARG A 60 -22.91 -2.72 -27.04
CA ARG A 60 -24.08 -2.39 -27.88
C ARG A 60 -25.24 -3.37 -27.65
N ALA A 61 -24.95 -4.58 -27.18
CA ALA A 61 -25.92 -5.59 -26.81
C ALA A 61 -25.38 -6.47 -25.66
N PRO A 62 -26.25 -7.05 -24.82
CA PRO A 62 -25.84 -7.98 -23.77
C PRO A 62 -25.05 -9.17 -24.34
N LEU A 63 -24.01 -9.60 -23.61
CA LEU A 63 -23.23 -10.80 -23.96
C LEU A 63 -24.11 -12.04 -23.86
N ARG A 64 -24.26 -12.77 -24.97
CA ARG A 64 -24.99 -14.04 -25.00
C ARG A 64 -24.09 -15.15 -24.45
N ARG A 65 -24.23 -15.45 -23.15
CA ARG A 65 -23.43 -16.47 -22.44
C ARG A 65 -23.67 -17.93 -22.90
N GLY A 66 -24.61 -18.15 -23.83
CA GLY A 66 -24.97 -19.47 -24.36
C GLY A 66 -24.03 -20.03 -25.43
N TYR A 67 -23.10 -19.22 -25.96
CA TYR A 67 -22.04 -19.70 -26.85
C TYR A 67 -20.79 -19.93 -26.01
N GLY A 68 -20.51 -21.18 -25.66
CA GLY A 68 -19.31 -21.53 -24.89
C GLY A 68 -18.03 -21.12 -25.64
N TRP A 69 -16.99 -20.75 -24.89
CA TRP A 69 -15.66 -20.45 -25.44
C TRP A 69 -14.85 -21.70 -25.84
N GLY A 70 -15.46 -22.89 -25.77
CA GLY A 70 -14.78 -24.18 -25.85
C GLY A 70 -14.58 -24.77 -27.25
N ARG A 71 -14.27 -23.97 -28.27
CA ARG A 71 -13.88 -24.51 -29.60
C ARG A 71 -12.46 -24.15 -30.04
N PHE A 72 -11.67 -23.49 -29.20
CA PHE A 72 -10.23 -23.36 -29.45
C PHE A 72 -9.49 -24.55 -28.84
N THR A 73 -9.16 -25.53 -29.66
CA THR A 73 -8.18 -26.59 -29.35
C THR A 73 -6.96 -26.30 -30.20
N GLY A 74 -6.00 -25.55 -29.65
CA GLY A 74 -4.69 -25.29 -30.22
C GLY A 74 -3.64 -25.47 -29.14
#